data_AF-A0A954NXL2-F1
#
_entry.id   AF-A0A954NXL2-F1
#
_cell.length_a   1.000
_cell.length_b   1.000
_cell.length_c   1.000
_cell.angle_alpha   90.00
_cell.angle_beta   90.00
_cell.angle_gamma   90.00
#
_symmetry.space_group_name_H-M   'P 1'
#
loop_
_entity.id
_entity.type
_entity.pdbx_description
1 polymer ?
#
loop_
_entity_poly.entity_id
_entity_poly.type
_entity_poly.pdbx_seq_one_letter_code
_entity_poly.pdbx_strand_id
1 'polypeptide(L)'
;RPQTNAYYELWLRDPDSEQGEKVYEVKDEVEPIYGKTYLPRKFKFGIALPEDNCVDIYTQDLGLMAIVEGDKIIGYNVLVGGGQGMTPAKKDTFPAVGQKMTFATPEQTVAVCEAIVKVQRDFGNRSDRKFARMKYLIANWGLDKFKAKVEEYFGSPLPEPHPADITGVDDHMGWHEQGDGKLFLGINVENGRIQDIGELRLKTAIRVLLAKYPVDTRLTALQGMILCDIDPADKDDIEEILKEHGIPLAEDLTLARRYSIACPAFPTCGLAITE
;
A
#
# COMPACT_ATOMS: atom_id res chain seq x y z
N ARG A 1 7.24 -6.85 10.56
CA ARG A 1 6.12 -7.50 11.27
C ARG A 1 6.26 -7.24 12.77
N PRO A 2 5.18 -7.15 13.56
CA PRO A 2 5.27 -7.28 15.01
C PRO A 2 6.10 -8.52 15.39
N GLN A 3 6.92 -8.40 16.44
CA GLN A 3 7.79 -9.49 16.91
C GLN A 3 7.19 -10.24 18.12
N THR A 4 6.05 -9.79 18.63
CA THR A 4 5.22 -10.52 19.60
C THR A 4 4.62 -11.79 19.01
N ASN A 5 4.39 -12.78 19.86
CA ASN A 5 3.94 -14.12 19.44
C ASN A 5 2.41 -14.25 19.41
N ALA A 6 1.68 -13.23 19.89
CA ALA A 6 0.22 -13.25 20.02
C ALA A 6 -0.54 -13.70 18.76
N TYR A 7 -0.06 -13.36 17.55
CA TYR A 7 -0.70 -13.83 16.32
C TYR A 7 -0.63 -15.35 16.18
N TYR A 8 0.56 -15.93 16.37
CA TYR A 8 0.74 -17.38 16.30
C TYR A 8 -0.01 -18.09 17.42
N GLU A 9 -0.03 -17.52 18.63
CA GLU A 9 -0.75 -18.10 19.76
C GLU A 9 -2.28 -18.19 19.57
N LEU A 10 -2.87 -17.21 18.89
CA LEU A 10 -4.32 -17.16 18.68
C LEU A 10 -4.76 -18.03 17.50
N TRP A 11 -3.95 -18.08 16.44
CA TRP A 11 -4.36 -18.62 15.15
C TRP A 11 -3.67 -19.91 14.72
N LEU A 12 -2.47 -20.23 15.25
CA LEU A 12 -1.81 -21.50 14.98
C LEU A 12 -2.07 -22.47 16.14
N ARG A 13 -2.88 -23.49 15.86
CA ARG A 13 -3.11 -24.65 16.74
C ARG A 13 -2.62 -25.90 16.04
N ASP A 14 -2.08 -26.85 16.79
CA ASP A 14 -1.75 -28.17 16.25
C ASP A 14 -3.05 -28.91 15.88
N PRO A 15 -3.30 -29.19 14.59
CA PRO A 15 -4.52 -29.88 14.17
C PRO A 15 -4.58 -31.35 14.64
N ASP A 16 -3.45 -31.96 15.03
CA ASP A 16 -3.36 -33.37 15.45
C ASP A 16 -3.40 -33.53 16.97
N SER A 17 -3.40 -32.44 17.74
CA SER A 17 -3.54 -32.47 19.19
C SER A 17 -5.00 -32.53 19.62
N GLU A 18 -5.38 -33.51 20.47
CA GLU A 18 -6.76 -33.68 20.96
C GLU A 18 -7.32 -32.45 21.72
N GLN A 19 -6.45 -31.54 22.16
CA GLN A 19 -6.81 -30.34 22.93
C GLN A 19 -6.47 -29.01 22.23
N GLY A 20 -5.94 -29.02 21.00
CA GLY A 20 -5.51 -27.81 20.30
C GLY A 20 -4.36 -27.10 21.01
N GLU A 21 -3.33 -27.86 21.40
CA GLU A 21 -2.16 -27.37 22.12
C GLU A 21 -1.39 -26.32 21.29
N LYS A 22 -0.75 -25.37 21.98
CA LYS A 22 0.02 -24.30 21.34
C LYS A 22 1.30 -24.87 20.73
N VAL A 23 1.56 -24.53 19.47
CA VAL A 23 2.76 -24.97 18.72
C VAL A 23 4.02 -24.16 19.09
N TYR A 24 3.93 -23.21 20.03
CA TYR A 24 5.03 -22.28 20.35
C TYR A 24 5.09 -21.90 21.83
N GLU A 25 6.29 -21.93 22.41
CA GLU A 25 6.57 -21.43 23.76
C GLU A 25 6.96 -19.94 23.75
N VAL A 26 6.42 -19.18 24.69
CA VAL A 26 6.65 -17.74 24.82
C VAL A 26 8.00 -17.49 25.51
N LYS A 27 8.93 -16.82 24.82
CA LYS A 27 10.09 -16.17 25.43
C LYS A 27 9.92 -14.66 25.34
N ASP A 28 10.41 -13.95 26.36
CA ASP A 28 10.37 -12.49 26.57
C ASP A 28 9.92 -11.66 25.36
N GLU A 29 8.68 -11.18 25.40
CA GLU A 29 8.08 -10.40 24.32
C GLU A 29 8.68 -8.98 24.27
N VAL A 30 9.69 -8.79 23.43
CA VAL A 30 10.26 -7.47 23.12
C VAL A 30 9.79 -7.04 21.74
N GLU A 31 9.08 -5.92 21.68
CA GLU A 31 8.82 -5.21 20.43
C GLU A 31 9.87 -4.12 20.22
N PRO A 32 10.94 -4.35 19.43
CA PRO A 32 12.10 -3.45 19.38
C PRO A 32 11.76 -2.08 18.79
N ILE A 33 10.81 -2.04 17.85
CA ILE A 33 10.34 -0.80 17.22
C ILE A 33 9.05 -0.32 17.88
N TYR A 34 8.06 -1.19 18.09
CA TYR A 34 6.75 -0.77 18.54
C TYR A 34 6.67 -0.47 20.04
N GLY A 35 7.52 -1.12 20.85
CA GLY A 35 7.41 -1.08 22.30
C GLY A 35 6.06 -1.58 22.82
N LYS A 36 5.81 -1.40 24.12
CA LYS A 36 4.61 -1.91 24.80
C LYS A 36 3.28 -1.33 24.30
N THR A 37 3.31 -0.12 23.73
CA THR A 37 2.09 0.65 23.39
C THR A 37 1.85 0.78 21.89
N TYR A 38 2.68 0.15 21.05
CA TYR A 38 2.63 0.26 19.60
C TYR A 38 2.58 1.71 19.11
N LEU A 39 2.18 1.97 17.86
CA LEU A 39 2.03 3.32 17.33
C LEU A 39 0.72 3.98 17.82
N PRO A 40 0.66 5.32 17.95
CA PRO A 40 -0.55 6.04 18.36
C PRO A 40 -1.77 5.78 17.44
N ARG A 41 -1.53 5.50 16.16
CA ARG A 41 -2.56 5.20 15.15
C ARG A 41 -1.95 4.37 14.01
N LYS A 42 -2.79 3.98 13.03
CA LYS A 42 -2.31 3.35 11.79
C LYS A 42 -1.22 4.20 11.14
N PHE A 43 -0.23 3.54 10.57
CA PHE A 43 0.88 4.14 9.85
C PHE A 43 0.97 3.47 8.49
N LYS A 44 1.00 4.26 7.42
CA LYS A 44 0.95 3.77 6.04
C LYS A 44 2.24 4.11 5.29
N PHE A 45 2.68 3.15 4.49
CA PHE A 45 3.84 3.26 3.61
C PHE A 45 3.38 3.15 2.15
N GLY A 46 4.01 3.90 1.26
CA GLY A 46 3.92 3.71 -0.18
C GLY A 46 5.27 3.89 -0.83
N ILE A 47 5.51 3.17 -1.93
CA ILE A 47 6.74 3.25 -2.73
C ILE A 47 6.30 3.45 -4.18
N ALA A 48 6.91 4.40 -4.87
CA ALA A 48 6.57 4.73 -6.26
C ALA A 48 7.80 5.15 -7.05
N LEU A 49 7.63 5.15 -8.37
CA LEU A 49 8.52 5.82 -9.31
C LEU A 49 7.97 7.22 -9.62
N PRO A 50 8.82 8.18 -10.03
CA PRO A 50 8.38 9.52 -10.45
C PRO A 50 7.32 9.45 -11.55
N GLU A 51 7.52 8.59 -12.54
CA GLU A 51 6.65 8.39 -13.69
C GLU A 51 5.37 7.60 -13.37
N ASP A 52 5.27 7.00 -12.18
CA ASP A 52 4.12 6.18 -11.79
C ASP A 52 3.74 6.36 -10.32
N ASN A 53 2.75 7.22 -10.08
CA ASN A 53 2.09 7.41 -8.79
C ASN A 53 0.81 6.58 -8.61
N CYS A 54 0.74 5.37 -9.17
CA CYS A 54 -0.42 4.47 -9.02
C CYS A 54 -0.82 4.22 -7.55
N VAL A 55 0.14 4.26 -6.61
CA VAL A 55 -0.06 4.05 -5.16
C VAL A 55 -0.46 5.29 -4.37
N ASP A 56 -0.58 6.45 -5.03
CA ASP A 56 -0.89 7.75 -4.45
C ASP A 56 -0.01 8.08 -3.22
N ILE A 57 1.31 8.18 -3.44
CA ILE A 57 2.32 8.30 -2.38
C ILE A 57 2.11 9.48 -1.45
N TYR A 58 1.51 10.55 -1.97
CA TYR A 58 1.23 11.77 -1.21
C TYR A 58 0.20 11.56 -0.09
N THR A 59 -0.56 10.46 -0.11
CA THR A 59 -1.56 10.17 0.93
C THR A 59 -1.04 9.30 2.08
N GLN A 60 0.21 8.85 1.99
CA GLN A 60 0.83 7.93 2.95
C GLN A 60 1.45 8.69 4.12
N ASP A 61 1.54 8.06 5.31
CA ASP A 61 2.32 8.67 6.40
C ASP A 61 3.78 8.79 5.96
N LEU A 62 4.31 7.76 5.29
CA LEU A 62 5.65 7.74 4.72
C LEU A 62 5.59 7.28 3.25
N GLY A 63 6.07 8.13 2.34
CA GLY A 63 6.24 7.81 0.92
C GLY A 63 7.72 7.67 0.57
N LEU A 64 8.07 6.68 -0.25
CA LEU A 64 9.40 6.50 -0.82
C LEU A 64 9.31 6.65 -2.34
N MET A 65 9.71 7.80 -2.87
CA MET A 65 9.80 8.01 -4.31
C MET A 65 11.21 7.62 -4.76
N ALA A 66 11.33 6.47 -5.43
CA ALA A 66 12.60 5.96 -5.92
C ALA A 66 13.17 6.88 -7.00
N ILE A 67 14.46 7.17 -6.94
CA ILE A 67 15.16 7.96 -7.96
C ILE A 67 16.02 7.01 -8.76
N VAL A 68 15.79 6.96 -10.07
CA VAL A 68 16.46 6.03 -10.98
C VAL A 68 17.40 6.81 -11.91
N GLU A 69 18.66 6.40 -11.96
CA GLU A 69 19.66 6.90 -12.91
C GLU A 69 20.38 5.71 -13.55
N GLY A 70 20.43 5.64 -14.88
CA GLY A 70 21.11 4.57 -15.61
C GLY A 70 20.65 3.17 -15.17
N ASP A 71 19.33 2.96 -15.08
CA ASP A 71 18.67 1.72 -14.67
C ASP A 71 18.99 1.26 -13.24
N LYS A 72 19.46 2.16 -12.38
CA LYS A 72 19.73 1.88 -10.96
C LYS A 72 19.00 2.85 -10.06
N ILE A 73 18.39 2.31 -8.99
CA ILE A 73 17.86 3.14 -7.91
C ILE A 73 19.04 3.72 -7.14
N ILE A 74 19.26 5.02 -7.26
CA ILE A 74 20.32 5.74 -6.54
C ILE A 74 19.89 6.16 -5.13
N GLY A 75 18.60 6.09 -4.83
CA GLY A 75 18.02 6.40 -3.53
C GLY A 75 16.55 6.77 -3.63
N TYR A 76 16.04 7.40 -2.59
CA TYR A 76 14.62 7.72 -2.45
C TYR A 76 14.45 9.12 -1.90
N ASN A 77 13.58 9.90 -2.52
CA ASN A 77 12.96 11.02 -1.83
C ASN A 77 11.97 10.47 -0.80
N VAL A 78 12.19 10.81 0.46
CA VAL A 78 11.36 10.40 1.60
C VAL A 78 10.31 11.48 1.86
N LEU A 79 9.05 11.16 1.60
CA LEU A 79 7.90 12.00 1.87
C LEU A 79 7.28 11.64 3.21
N VAL A 80 6.81 12.64 3.98
CA VAL A 80 6.20 12.43 5.30
C VAL A 80 4.93 13.24 5.49
N GLY A 81 3.98 12.68 6.24
CA GLY A 81 2.83 13.42 6.76
C GLY A 81 1.59 13.47 5.87
N GLY A 82 1.45 12.57 4.90
CA GLY A 82 0.22 12.41 4.14
C GLY A 82 -0.91 11.76 4.93
N GLY A 83 -2.16 12.06 4.55
CA GLY A 83 -3.30 11.29 5.03
C GLY A 83 -4.66 11.97 4.84
N GLN A 84 -5.63 11.19 4.34
CA GLN A 84 -6.95 11.70 3.94
C GLN A 84 -7.97 11.88 5.07
N GLY A 85 -7.85 11.15 6.18
CA GLY A 85 -8.91 11.10 7.19
C GLY A 85 -9.23 12.45 7.82
N MET A 86 -10.49 12.87 7.78
CA MET A 86 -11.02 14.08 8.42
C MET A 86 -12.39 13.79 9.04
N THR A 87 -12.89 14.71 9.86
CA THR A 87 -14.24 14.66 10.44
C THR A 87 -14.95 15.97 10.08
N PRO A 88 -16.02 15.97 9.26
CA PRO A 88 -16.68 17.19 8.80
C PRO A 88 -17.06 18.17 9.91
N ALA A 89 -17.52 17.66 11.06
CA ALA A 89 -17.91 18.46 12.21
C ALA A 89 -16.73 18.98 13.06
N LYS A 90 -15.49 18.59 12.79
CA LYS A 90 -14.29 18.98 13.56
C LYS A 90 -13.28 19.67 12.63
N LYS A 91 -13.37 21.01 12.55
CA LYS A 91 -12.61 21.85 11.61
C LYS A 91 -11.09 21.67 11.68
N ASP A 92 -10.57 21.35 12.86
CA ASP A 92 -9.12 21.14 13.06
C ASP A 92 -8.63 19.78 12.51
N THR A 93 -9.53 18.96 11.94
CA THR A 93 -9.16 17.75 11.21
C THR A 93 -9.20 18.01 9.70
N PHE A 94 -8.07 17.82 9.03
CA PHE A 94 -7.90 18.15 7.61
C PHE A 94 -7.17 17.02 6.87
N PRO A 95 -7.42 16.79 5.57
CA PRO A 95 -6.54 15.98 4.74
C PRO A 95 -5.17 16.68 4.57
N ALA A 96 -4.11 15.91 4.36
CA ALA A 96 -2.78 16.45 4.12
C ALA A 96 -2.07 15.64 3.04
N VAL A 97 -1.26 16.32 2.24
CA VAL A 97 -0.33 15.71 1.29
C VAL A 97 1.03 15.54 1.94
N GLY A 98 1.73 14.44 1.62
CA GLY A 98 3.07 14.16 2.08
C GLY A 98 4.06 15.21 1.59
N GLN A 99 5.01 15.60 2.45
CA GLN A 99 6.01 16.61 2.16
C GLN A 99 7.39 15.94 1.99
N LYS A 100 8.13 16.28 0.94
CA LYS A 100 9.52 15.80 0.73
C LYS A 100 10.39 16.32 1.89
N MET A 101 10.91 15.41 2.72
CA MET A 101 11.71 15.74 3.90
C MET A 101 13.21 15.60 3.66
N THR A 102 13.61 14.53 2.97
CA THR A 102 15.02 14.23 2.72
C THR A 102 15.19 13.26 1.54
N PHE A 103 16.42 13.16 1.06
CA PHE A 103 16.87 12.07 0.21
C PHE A 103 17.59 11.00 1.05
N ALA A 104 17.29 9.72 0.84
CA ALA A 104 17.98 8.60 1.48
C ALA A 104 18.57 7.66 0.43
N THR A 105 19.82 7.25 0.62
CA THR A 105 20.44 6.19 -0.20
C THR A 105 19.76 4.84 0.06
N PRO A 106 19.88 3.85 -0.85
CA PRO A 106 19.29 2.52 -0.63
C PRO A 106 19.72 1.90 0.70
N GLU A 107 20.97 2.07 1.10
CA GLU A 107 21.54 1.54 2.33
C GLU A 107 20.98 2.22 3.59
N GLN A 108 20.62 3.51 3.49
CA GLN A 108 20.09 4.29 4.61
C GLN A 108 18.57 4.15 4.77
N THR A 109 17.86 3.79 3.69
CA THR A 109 16.40 3.93 3.57
C THR A 109 15.64 3.29 4.73
N VAL A 110 16.00 2.06 5.11
CA VAL A 110 15.34 1.33 6.20
C VAL A 110 15.55 2.03 7.55
N ALA A 111 16.77 2.47 7.83
CA ALA A 111 17.10 3.15 9.08
C ALA A 111 16.41 4.52 9.20
N VAL A 112 16.31 5.27 8.09
CA VAL A 112 15.55 6.52 8.05
C VAL A 112 14.05 6.26 8.29
N CYS A 113 13.49 5.24 7.67
CA CYS A 113 12.09 4.84 7.90
C CYS A 113 11.85 4.46 9.36
N GLU A 114 12.75 3.69 9.97
CA GLU A 114 12.66 3.32 11.38
C GLU A 114 12.73 4.54 12.30
N ALA A 115 13.63 5.49 12.02
CA ALA A 115 13.72 6.75 12.76
C ALA A 115 12.39 7.53 12.70
N ILE A 116 11.79 7.68 11.52
CA ILE A 116 10.49 8.33 11.34
C ILE A 116 9.40 7.61 12.15
N VAL A 117 9.34 6.29 12.08
CA VAL A 117 8.36 5.48 12.83
C VAL A 117 8.53 5.67 14.33
N LYS A 118 9.77 5.69 14.84
CA LYS A 118 10.07 5.95 16.25
C LYS A 118 9.69 7.37 16.69
N VAL A 119 9.95 8.39 15.87
CA VAL A 119 9.49 9.76 16.15
C VAL A 119 7.97 9.81 16.26
N GLN A 120 7.25 9.21 15.30
CA GLN A 120 5.78 9.13 15.39
C GLN A 120 5.29 8.31 16.59
N ARG A 121 6.00 7.24 16.97
CA ARG A 121 5.69 6.42 18.16
C ARG A 121 5.78 7.25 19.44
N ASP A 122 6.83 8.04 19.57
CA ASP A 122 7.19 8.70 20.83
C ASP A 122 6.51 10.06 20.98
N PHE A 123 6.24 10.77 19.88
CA PHE A 123 5.70 12.13 19.89
C PHE A 123 4.30 12.26 19.31
N GLY A 124 3.75 11.23 18.66
CA GLY A 124 2.39 11.26 18.15
C GLY A 124 1.36 11.27 19.30
N ASN A 125 0.28 12.05 19.12
CA ASN A 125 -0.75 12.24 20.15
C ASN A 125 -1.45 10.92 20.51
N ARG A 126 -1.45 10.54 21.78
CA ARG A 126 -2.15 9.35 22.31
C ARG A 126 -3.42 9.68 23.11
N SER A 127 -3.63 10.96 23.42
CA SER A 127 -4.78 11.43 24.21
C SER A 127 -6.04 11.59 23.37
N ASP A 128 -5.92 12.10 22.13
CA ASP A 128 -7.04 12.18 21.17
C ASP A 128 -6.68 11.50 19.85
N ARG A 129 -7.34 10.37 19.59
CA ARG A 129 -7.15 9.56 18.37
C ARG A 129 -7.45 10.31 17.08
N LYS A 130 -8.26 11.39 17.11
CA LYS A 130 -8.54 12.23 15.92
C LYS A 130 -7.31 13.01 15.47
N PHE A 131 -6.36 13.26 16.38
CA PHE A 131 -5.12 13.99 16.12
C PHE A 131 -3.86 13.10 16.20
N ALA A 132 -4.03 11.77 16.21
CA ALA A 132 -2.95 10.82 16.46
C ALA A 132 -2.09 10.48 15.23
N ARG A 133 -2.51 10.84 14.01
CA ARG A 133 -1.75 10.58 12.77
C ARG A 133 -0.60 11.56 12.59
N MET A 134 0.47 11.13 11.93
CA MET A 134 1.72 11.89 11.80
C MET A 134 1.54 13.26 11.14
N LYS A 135 0.57 13.40 10.22
CA LYS A 135 0.21 14.68 9.62
C LYS A 135 -0.07 15.81 10.63
N TYR A 136 -0.65 15.49 11.79
CA TYR A 136 -0.93 16.48 12.84
C TYR A 136 0.32 16.81 13.65
N LEU A 137 1.20 15.83 13.88
CA LEU A 137 2.50 16.07 14.51
C LEU A 137 3.32 17.04 13.65
N ILE A 138 3.41 16.79 12.35
CA ILE A 138 4.11 17.67 11.40
C ILE A 138 3.43 19.03 11.30
N ALA A 139 2.09 19.10 11.21
CA ALA A 139 1.38 20.37 11.19
C ALA A 139 1.62 21.24 12.44
N ASN A 140 1.77 20.61 13.62
CA ASN A 140 2.03 21.32 14.87
C ASN A 140 3.50 21.72 15.03
N TRP A 141 4.44 20.91 14.53
CA TRP A 141 5.87 21.14 14.71
C TRP A 141 6.50 21.96 13.58
N GLY A 142 5.94 21.89 12.38
CA GLY A 142 6.63 22.23 11.15
C GLY A 142 7.57 21.11 10.68
N LEU A 143 7.84 21.08 9.36
CA LEU A 143 8.68 20.05 8.74
C LEU A 143 10.13 20.09 9.26
N ASP A 144 10.72 21.27 9.41
CA ASP A 144 12.12 21.43 9.85
C ASP A 144 12.36 20.83 11.24
N LYS A 145 11.47 21.12 12.20
CA LYS A 145 11.55 20.57 13.55
C LYS A 145 11.33 19.06 13.55
N PHE A 146 10.44 18.57 12.69
CA PHE A 146 10.22 17.13 12.53
C PHE A 146 11.48 16.44 11.97
N LYS A 147 12.07 16.98 10.89
CA LYS A 147 13.33 16.51 10.29
C LYS A 147 14.45 16.46 11.32
N ALA A 148 14.67 17.55 12.06
CA ALA A 148 15.69 17.58 13.12
C ALA A 148 15.48 16.48 14.17
N LYS A 149 14.24 16.20 14.55
CA LYS A 149 13.95 15.09 15.47
C LYS A 149 14.22 13.72 14.84
N VAL A 150 13.93 13.55 13.55
CA VAL A 150 14.27 12.30 12.84
C VAL A 150 15.78 12.11 12.76
N GLU A 151 16.54 13.16 12.50
CA GLU A 151 18.02 13.13 12.48
C GLU A 151 18.60 12.70 13.82
N GLU A 152 18.01 13.12 14.95
CA GLU A 152 18.41 12.64 16.28
C GLU A 152 18.21 11.12 16.46
N TYR A 153 17.12 10.57 15.92
CA TYR A 153 16.84 9.12 16.00
C TYR A 153 17.65 8.32 14.97
N PHE A 154 17.96 8.92 13.83
CA PHE A 154 18.79 8.33 12.78
C PHE A 154 20.28 8.34 13.17
N GLY A 155 20.72 9.37 13.90
CA GLY A 155 22.08 9.52 14.40
C GLY A 155 22.99 10.39 13.53
N SER A 156 22.48 11.00 12.45
CA SER A 156 23.24 11.94 11.62
C SER A 156 22.31 12.92 10.88
N PRO A 157 22.85 14.04 10.37
CA PRO A 157 22.11 14.91 9.46
C PRO A 157 21.66 14.16 8.20
N LEU A 158 20.53 14.59 7.66
CA LEU A 158 19.90 14.04 6.47
C LEU A 158 19.90 15.10 5.36
N PRO A 159 20.32 14.76 4.12
CA PRO A 159 20.46 15.76 3.06
C PRO A 159 19.10 16.32 2.63
N GLU A 160 19.13 17.39 1.86
CA GLU A 160 17.92 17.89 1.20
C GLU A 160 17.39 16.88 0.16
N PRO A 161 16.07 16.86 -0.10
CA PRO A 161 15.50 16.01 -1.13
C PRO A 161 16.13 16.26 -2.51
N HIS A 162 16.20 15.22 -3.33
CA HIS A 162 16.46 15.35 -4.76
C HIS A 162 15.34 16.20 -5.42
N PRO A 163 15.62 17.04 -6.43
CA PRO A 163 14.61 17.92 -7.03
C PRO A 163 13.50 17.20 -7.79
N ALA A 164 13.67 15.92 -8.13
CA ALA A 164 12.65 15.11 -8.79
C ALA A 164 11.29 15.15 -8.07
N ASP A 165 10.24 15.00 -8.86
CA ASP A 165 8.85 14.98 -8.44
C ASP A 165 8.07 14.00 -9.31
N ILE A 166 6.84 13.69 -8.90
CA ILE A 166 5.92 12.84 -9.64
C ILE A 166 5.55 13.51 -10.97
N THR A 167 5.66 12.75 -12.05
CA THR A 167 5.39 13.17 -13.43
C THR A 167 4.26 12.39 -14.08
N GLY A 168 3.86 11.23 -13.53
CA GLY A 168 2.85 10.38 -14.12
C GLY A 168 2.09 9.48 -13.13
N VAL A 169 1.09 8.79 -13.67
CA VAL A 169 0.27 7.78 -13.00
C VAL A 169 -0.17 6.78 -14.05
N ASP A 170 -0.15 5.50 -13.70
CA ASP A 170 -0.65 4.42 -14.54
C ASP A 170 -1.69 3.60 -13.77
N ASP A 171 -2.71 3.08 -14.46
CA ASP A 171 -3.69 2.15 -13.90
C ASP A 171 -3.30 0.67 -14.13
N HIS A 172 -2.31 0.44 -15.00
CA HIS A 172 -1.76 -0.84 -15.41
C HIS A 172 -2.78 -1.79 -16.06
N MET A 173 -3.90 -1.26 -16.58
CA MET A 173 -4.96 -2.09 -17.15
C MET A 173 -4.69 -2.44 -18.62
N GLY A 174 -5.10 -3.63 -19.04
CA GLY A 174 -4.89 -4.16 -20.40
C GLY A 174 -3.60 -4.97 -20.53
N TRP A 175 -3.24 -5.28 -21.78
CA TRP A 175 -2.04 -6.05 -22.11
C TRP A 175 -0.80 -5.16 -22.21
N HIS A 176 0.29 -5.62 -21.62
CA HIS A 176 1.58 -4.91 -21.61
C HIS A 176 2.74 -5.90 -21.72
N GLU A 177 3.87 -5.45 -22.26
CA GLU A 177 5.13 -6.20 -22.23
C GLU A 177 5.83 -6.03 -20.88
N GLN A 178 6.41 -7.10 -20.33
CA GLN A 178 7.21 -7.03 -19.09
C GLN A 178 8.67 -6.65 -19.31
N GLY A 179 9.16 -6.72 -20.55
CA GLY A 179 10.56 -6.47 -20.92
C GLY A 179 11.47 -7.71 -20.91
N ASP A 180 10.96 -8.88 -20.52
CA ASP A 180 11.65 -10.17 -20.51
C ASP A 180 11.10 -11.17 -21.55
N GLY A 181 10.26 -10.68 -22.46
CA GLY A 181 9.57 -11.49 -23.47
C GLY A 181 8.22 -12.06 -23.00
N LYS A 182 7.84 -11.85 -21.74
CA LYS A 182 6.50 -12.16 -21.22
C LYS A 182 5.56 -10.96 -21.29
N LEU A 183 4.26 -11.24 -21.15
CA LEU A 183 3.20 -10.25 -21.04
C LEU A 183 2.64 -10.20 -19.62
N PHE A 184 2.09 -9.06 -19.24
CA PHE A 184 1.13 -8.97 -18.14
C PHE A 184 -0.22 -8.45 -18.62
N LEU A 185 -1.28 -8.86 -17.93
CA LEU A 185 -2.65 -8.42 -18.18
C LEU A 185 -3.23 -7.78 -16.92
N GLY A 186 -3.51 -6.48 -16.99
CA GLY A 186 -4.33 -5.80 -15.98
C GLY A 186 -5.82 -5.97 -16.24
N ILE A 187 -6.52 -6.55 -15.27
CA ILE A 187 -7.97 -6.75 -15.25
C ILE A 187 -8.60 -5.69 -14.34
N ASN A 188 -9.47 -4.86 -14.92
CA ASN A 188 -10.24 -3.90 -14.17
C ASN A 188 -11.30 -4.62 -13.33
N VAL A 189 -11.24 -4.46 -12.01
CA VAL A 189 -12.21 -5.01 -11.08
C VAL A 189 -12.96 -3.86 -10.43
N GLU A 190 -14.22 -3.64 -10.85
CA GLU A 190 -15.03 -2.54 -10.32
C GLU A 190 -15.15 -2.65 -8.79
N ASN A 191 -14.64 -1.62 -8.09
CA ASN A 191 -14.55 -1.56 -6.62
C ASN A 191 -13.75 -2.70 -5.96
N GLY A 192 -12.89 -3.40 -6.71
CA GLY A 192 -12.12 -4.55 -6.22
C GLY A 192 -12.96 -5.76 -5.81
N ARG A 193 -14.25 -5.82 -6.20
CA ARG A 193 -15.17 -6.87 -5.78
C ARG A 193 -15.15 -8.06 -6.74
N ILE A 194 -14.41 -9.10 -6.37
CA ILE A 194 -14.37 -10.37 -7.11
C ILE A 194 -15.58 -11.26 -6.73
N GLN A 195 -16.55 -11.33 -7.62
CA GLN A 195 -17.75 -12.16 -7.48
C GLN A 195 -18.36 -12.47 -8.85
N ASP A 196 -19.27 -13.44 -8.88
CA ASP A 196 -20.08 -13.71 -10.08
C ASP A 196 -21.45 -13.04 -9.91
N ILE A 197 -21.85 -12.22 -10.87
CA ILE A 197 -23.16 -11.57 -10.95
C ILE A 197 -23.72 -11.71 -12.36
N GLY A 198 -24.80 -12.49 -12.52
CA GLY A 198 -25.42 -12.72 -13.82
C GLY A 198 -24.40 -13.25 -14.83
N GLU A 199 -24.26 -12.55 -15.96
CA GLU A 199 -23.31 -12.88 -17.02
C GLU A 199 -21.86 -12.49 -16.70
N LEU A 200 -21.62 -11.59 -15.74
CA LEU A 200 -20.27 -11.20 -15.31
C LEU A 200 -19.77 -12.21 -14.27
N ARG A 201 -19.01 -13.21 -14.70
CA ARG A 201 -18.56 -14.35 -13.87
C ARG A 201 -17.09 -14.24 -13.49
N LEU A 202 -16.71 -13.11 -12.89
CA LEU A 202 -15.31 -12.75 -12.61
C LEU A 202 -14.59 -13.71 -11.65
N LYS A 203 -15.26 -14.17 -10.59
CA LYS A 203 -14.66 -15.09 -9.63
C LYS A 203 -14.37 -16.44 -10.29
N THR A 204 -15.31 -16.92 -11.11
CA THR A 204 -15.12 -18.15 -11.88
C THR A 204 -14.00 -17.99 -12.91
N ALA A 205 -13.98 -16.90 -13.68
CA ALA A 205 -12.94 -16.62 -14.67
C ALA A 205 -11.53 -16.62 -14.05
N ILE A 206 -11.32 -15.86 -12.96
CA ILE A 206 -10.04 -15.80 -12.26
C ILE A 206 -9.64 -17.20 -11.77
N ARG A 207 -10.58 -17.99 -11.22
CA ARG A 207 -10.28 -19.36 -10.77
C ARG A 207 -9.82 -20.26 -11.93
N VAL A 208 -10.46 -20.14 -13.10
CA VAL A 208 -10.07 -20.92 -14.29
C VAL A 208 -8.67 -20.53 -14.75
N LEU A 209 -8.41 -19.22 -14.88
CA LEU A 209 -7.11 -18.68 -15.30
C LEU A 209 -5.99 -19.14 -14.38
N LEU A 210 -6.16 -18.99 -13.05
CA LEU A 210 -5.14 -19.39 -12.07
C LEU A 210 -4.97 -20.91 -11.92
N ALA A 211 -5.96 -21.70 -12.35
CA ALA A 211 -5.84 -23.16 -12.37
C ALA A 211 -5.15 -23.67 -13.64
N LYS A 212 -5.29 -22.94 -14.76
CA LYS A 212 -4.75 -23.31 -16.07
C LYS A 212 -3.34 -22.78 -16.28
N TYR A 213 -3.06 -21.56 -15.82
CA TYR A 213 -1.81 -20.86 -16.07
C TYR A 213 -1.01 -20.65 -14.77
N PRO A 214 0.31 -20.87 -14.78
CA PRO A 214 1.18 -20.63 -13.63
C PRO A 214 1.54 -19.15 -13.50
N VAL A 215 0.53 -18.28 -13.45
CA VAL A 215 0.70 -16.82 -13.41
C VAL A 215 0.74 -16.33 -11.97
N ASP A 216 1.68 -15.43 -11.68
CA ASP A 216 1.66 -14.65 -10.45
C ASP A 216 0.61 -13.54 -10.55
N THR A 217 0.04 -13.14 -9.42
CA THR A 217 -0.97 -12.08 -9.38
C THR A 217 -0.57 -10.92 -8.49
N ARG A 218 -0.78 -9.68 -8.98
CA ARG A 218 -0.58 -8.46 -8.20
C ARG A 218 -1.90 -7.70 -8.07
N LEU A 219 -2.21 -7.19 -6.88
CA LEU A 219 -3.36 -6.31 -6.68
C LEU A 219 -2.89 -4.86 -6.82
N THR A 220 -3.69 -4.03 -7.49
CA THR A 220 -3.34 -2.62 -7.72
C THR A 220 -3.95 -1.71 -6.66
N ALA A 221 -3.37 -0.53 -6.48
CA ALA A 221 -3.91 0.49 -5.56
C ALA A 221 -5.24 1.10 -6.05
N LEU A 222 -5.55 0.96 -7.34
CA LEU A 222 -6.85 1.29 -7.95
C LEU A 222 -7.84 0.11 -7.90
N GLN A 223 -7.61 -0.87 -7.02
CA GLN A 223 -8.50 -1.99 -6.75
C GLN A 223 -8.64 -2.98 -7.93
N GLY A 224 -7.75 -2.91 -8.92
CA GLY A 224 -7.65 -3.88 -10.01
C GLY A 224 -6.75 -5.08 -9.65
N MET A 225 -6.54 -5.95 -10.63
CA MET A 225 -5.67 -7.11 -10.55
C MET A 225 -4.78 -7.19 -11.79
N ILE A 226 -3.54 -7.65 -11.65
CA ILE A 226 -2.62 -7.93 -12.73
C ILE A 226 -2.30 -9.42 -12.70
N LEU A 227 -2.40 -10.08 -13.85
CA LEU A 227 -1.85 -11.41 -14.12
C LEU A 227 -0.49 -11.23 -14.77
N CYS A 228 0.56 -11.76 -14.16
CA CYS A 228 1.95 -11.63 -14.60
C CYS A 228 2.45 -12.90 -15.30
N ASP A 229 3.57 -12.74 -16.00
CA ASP A 229 4.39 -13.80 -16.57
C ASP A 229 3.65 -14.67 -17.59
N ILE A 230 2.73 -14.06 -18.34
CA ILE A 230 1.93 -14.71 -19.38
C ILE A 230 2.81 -14.96 -20.61
N ASP A 231 2.80 -16.19 -21.11
CA ASP A 231 3.39 -16.52 -22.41
C ASP A 231 2.58 -15.86 -23.53
N PRO A 232 3.22 -15.17 -24.50
CA PRO A 232 2.48 -14.52 -25.60
C PRO A 232 1.57 -15.46 -26.40
N ALA A 233 1.87 -16.77 -26.41
CA ALA A 233 1.05 -17.79 -27.07
C ALA A 233 -0.29 -18.06 -26.36
N ASP A 234 -0.39 -17.74 -25.06
CA ASP A 234 -1.59 -17.97 -24.26
C ASP A 234 -2.57 -16.79 -24.31
N LYS A 235 -2.15 -15.66 -24.92
CA LYS A 235 -2.92 -14.41 -24.96
C LYS A 235 -4.35 -14.61 -25.47
N ASP A 236 -4.50 -15.25 -26.63
CA ASP A 236 -5.81 -15.40 -27.29
C ASP A 236 -6.75 -16.30 -26.47
N ASP A 237 -6.23 -17.37 -25.86
CA ASP A 237 -7.01 -18.26 -25.01
C ASP A 237 -7.44 -17.57 -23.70
N ILE A 238 -6.57 -16.74 -23.11
CA ILE A 238 -6.92 -15.93 -21.94
C ILE A 238 -8.05 -14.95 -22.28
N GLU A 239 -7.96 -14.25 -23.42
CA GLU A 239 -9.03 -13.36 -23.88
C GLU A 239 -10.35 -14.11 -24.12
N GLU A 240 -10.28 -15.32 -24.68
CA GLU A 240 -11.45 -16.18 -24.88
C GLU A 240 -12.09 -16.56 -23.53
N ILE A 241 -11.30 -16.97 -22.53
CA ILE A 241 -11.81 -17.26 -21.19
C ILE A 241 -12.48 -16.03 -20.57
N LEU A 242 -11.86 -14.84 -20.69
CA LEU A 242 -12.45 -13.61 -20.17
C LEU A 242 -13.79 -13.30 -20.84
N LYS A 243 -13.85 -13.43 -22.17
CA LYS A 243 -15.06 -13.21 -22.97
C LYS A 243 -16.17 -14.20 -22.62
N GLU A 244 -15.86 -15.49 -22.48
CA GLU A 244 -16.82 -16.52 -22.07
C GLU A 244 -17.46 -16.25 -20.71
N HIS A 245 -16.75 -15.52 -19.85
CA HIS A 245 -17.21 -15.15 -18.51
C HIS A 245 -17.70 -13.69 -18.42
N GLY A 246 -17.89 -13.03 -19.56
CA GLY A 246 -18.45 -11.68 -19.65
C GLY A 246 -17.53 -10.57 -19.13
N ILE A 247 -16.22 -10.81 -19.02
CA ILE A 247 -15.26 -9.84 -18.50
C ILE A 247 -14.78 -8.93 -19.64
N PRO A 248 -15.05 -7.60 -19.60
CA PRO A 248 -14.60 -6.67 -20.62
C PRO A 248 -13.09 -6.49 -20.58
N LEU A 249 -12.48 -6.24 -21.74
CA LEU A 249 -11.07 -5.84 -21.82
C LEU A 249 -10.93 -4.35 -21.48
N ALA A 250 -9.70 -3.91 -21.22
CA ALA A 250 -9.44 -2.54 -20.75
C ALA A 250 -9.80 -1.47 -21.81
N GLU A 251 -9.72 -1.81 -23.09
CA GLU A 251 -10.13 -1.00 -24.24
C GLU A 251 -11.65 -0.84 -24.38
N ASP A 252 -12.43 -1.79 -23.84
CA ASP A 252 -13.90 -1.73 -23.84
C ASP A 252 -14.44 -0.81 -22.72
N LEU A 253 -13.58 -0.37 -21.81
CA LEU A 253 -13.93 0.43 -20.65
C LEU A 253 -13.60 1.91 -20.85
N THR A 254 -14.47 2.78 -20.35
CA THR A 254 -14.19 4.21 -20.33
C THR A 254 -13.08 4.54 -19.34
N LEU A 255 -12.30 5.59 -19.61
CA LEU A 255 -11.32 6.11 -18.66
C LEU A 255 -11.95 6.45 -17.31
N ALA A 256 -13.17 7.00 -17.32
CA ALA A 256 -13.90 7.29 -16.09
C ALA A 256 -14.10 6.02 -15.24
N ARG A 257 -14.43 4.89 -15.84
CA ARG A 257 -14.59 3.62 -15.11
C ARG A 257 -13.27 3.05 -14.62
N ARG A 258 -12.21 3.11 -15.44
CA ARG A 258 -10.86 2.62 -15.07
C ARG A 258 -10.23 3.39 -13.91
N TYR A 259 -10.44 4.71 -13.86
CA TYR A 259 -9.87 5.59 -12.83
C TYR A 259 -10.83 5.90 -11.66
N SER A 260 -11.99 5.25 -11.61
CA SER A 260 -12.92 5.38 -10.49
C SER A 260 -12.67 4.31 -9.44
N ILE A 261 -12.71 4.72 -8.17
CA ILE A 261 -12.67 3.81 -7.02
C ILE A 261 -13.77 4.21 -6.03
N ALA A 262 -14.33 3.22 -5.34
CA ALA A 262 -15.18 3.44 -4.18
C ALA A 262 -14.70 2.60 -2.99
N CYS A 263 -14.98 3.09 -1.78
CA CYS A 263 -14.79 2.27 -0.59
C CYS A 263 -15.97 1.30 -0.44
N PRO A 264 -15.87 0.27 0.42
CA PRO A 264 -16.96 -0.67 0.60
C PRO A 264 -18.28 -0.08 1.11
N ALA A 265 -18.27 1.07 1.80
CA ALA A 265 -19.46 1.73 2.34
C ALA A 265 -20.49 0.74 2.96
N PHE A 266 -21.77 0.84 2.61
CA PHE A 266 -22.76 -0.16 2.99
C PHE A 266 -22.60 -1.46 2.21
N PRO A 267 -23.05 -2.61 2.75
CA PRO A 267 -23.72 -2.80 4.05
C PRO A 267 -22.76 -3.13 5.19
N THR A 268 -21.44 -3.15 4.95
CA THR A 268 -20.48 -3.74 5.89
C THR A 268 -19.67 -2.74 6.71
N CYS A 269 -19.53 -1.49 6.25
CA CYS A 269 -18.80 -0.47 6.98
C CYS A 269 -19.66 0.15 8.09
N GLY A 270 -19.35 -0.16 9.36
CA GLY A 270 -20.02 0.45 10.52
C GLY A 270 -19.76 1.95 10.72
N LEU A 271 -19.04 2.60 9.80
CA LEU A 271 -18.78 4.05 9.80
C LEU A 271 -19.39 4.77 8.58
N ALA A 272 -20.06 4.04 7.67
CA ALA A 272 -20.65 4.62 6.48
C ALA A 272 -21.82 5.55 6.81
N ILE A 273 -21.95 6.62 6.04
CA ILE A 273 -23.06 7.59 6.12
C ILE A 273 -23.98 7.41 4.89
N THR A 274 -23.42 6.99 3.77
CA THR A 274 -24.07 6.73 2.48
C THR A 274 -23.33 5.60 1.77
N GLU A 275 -23.94 5.04 0.72
CA GLU A 275 -23.26 4.32 -0.36
C GLU A 275 -22.13 5.16 -0.97
#